data_AF-A0A377YTP8-F1
#
_entry.id   AF-A0A377YTP8-F1
#
_cell.length_a   1.000
_cell.length_b   1.000
_cell.length_c   1.000
_cell.angle_alpha   90.00
_cell.angle_beta   90.00
_cell.angle_gamma   90.00
#
_symmetry.space_group_name_H-M   'P 1'
#
loop_
_entity.id
_entity.type
_entity.pdbx_description
1 polymer ?
#
loop_
_entity_poly.entity_id
_entity_poly.type
_entity_poly.pdbx_seq_one_letter_code
_entity_poly.pdbx_strand_id
1 'polypeptide(L)' 'MALAASLDVPRYLLAPEIAVLLDYLPDLRQRMLIETLWNTGARINEALALTPGDVFFNGDLPLSGCAR' A
#
# COMPACT_ATOMS: atom_id res chain seq x y z
N MET A 1 0.39 -18.49 0.21
CA MET A 1 -0.73 -19.32 0.65
C MET A 1 -1.48 -18.61 1.76
N ALA A 2 -2.67 -18.09 1.49
CA ALA A 2 -3.52 -17.40 2.45
C ALA A 2 -3.74 -18.25 3.71
N LEU A 3 -3.85 -17.62 4.89
CA LEU A 3 -4.19 -18.33 6.12
C LEU A 3 -5.67 -18.75 6.04
N ALA A 4 -5.90 -19.92 5.48
CA ALA A 4 -7.22 -20.54 5.35
C ALA A 4 -7.13 -21.99 5.84
N ALA A 5 -6.55 -22.18 7.03
CA ALA A 5 -6.65 -23.46 7.72
C ALA A 5 -8.03 -23.54 8.38
N SER A 6 -9.05 -23.98 7.61
CA SER A 6 -10.36 -24.46 8.11
C SER A 6 -11.14 -23.56 9.08
N LEU A 7 -10.94 -22.24 9.04
CA LEU A 7 -11.76 -21.27 9.76
C LEU A 7 -12.73 -20.64 8.77
N ASP A 8 -14.01 -20.48 9.16
CA ASP A 8 -15.07 -19.82 8.38
C ASP A 8 -14.86 -18.29 8.35
N VAL A 9 -13.64 -17.88 7.99
CA VAL A 9 -13.21 -16.49 7.97
C VAL A 9 -12.77 -16.12 6.55
N PRO A 10 -12.88 -14.84 6.19
CA PRO A 10 -12.37 -14.35 4.91
C PRO A 10 -10.88 -14.70 4.77
N ARG A 11 -10.49 -15.15 3.57
CA ARG A 11 -9.08 -15.43 3.28
C ARG A 11 -8.33 -14.11 3.11
N TYR A 12 -7.44 -13.82 4.05
CA TYR A 12 -6.55 -12.68 3.98
C TYR A 12 -5.24 -13.05 3.28
N LEU A 13 -4.70 -12.09 2.52
CA LEU A 13 -3.40 -12.22 1.87
C LEU A 13 -2.29 -12.18 2.92
N LEU A 14 -1.33 -13.08 2.79
CA LEU A 14 -0.10 -13.06 3.59
C LEU A 14 0.96 -12.15 2.98
N ALA A 15 1.92 -11.72 3.81
CA ALA A 15 3.09 -10.94 3.38
C ALA A 15 3.77 -11.45 2.10
N PRO A 16 4.12 -12.75 1.95
CA PRO A 16 4.72 -13.25 0.71
C PRO A 16 3.77 -13.20 -0.49
N GLU A 17 2.46 -13.29 -0.29
CA GLU A 17 1.49 -13.21 -1.40
C GLU A 17 1.35 -11.78 -1.92
N ILE A 18 1.48 -10.80 -1.02
CA ILE A 18 1.45 -9.39 -1.39
C ILE A 18 2.74 -9.00 -2.08
N ALA A 19 3.89 -9.50 -1.63
CA ALA A 19 5.16 -9.29 -2.34
C ALA A 19 5.04 -9.74 -3.81
N VAL A 20 4.48 -10.94 -4.04
CA VAL A 20 4.22 -11.44 -5.40
C VAL A 20 3.20 -10.57 -6.14
N LEU A 21 2.11 -10.13 -5.49
CA LEU A 21 1.13 -9.23 -6.10
C LEU A 21 1.77 -7.91 -6.57
N LEU A 22 2.66 -7.32 -5.75
CA LEU A 22 3.34 -6.08 -6.07
C LEU A 22 4.29 -6.22 -7.27
N ASP A 23 4.93 -7.39 -7.44
CA ASP A 23 5.77 -7.67 -8.60
C ASP A 23 4.98 -7.71 -9.92
N TYR A 24 3.68 -8.01 -9.86
CA TYR A 24 2.79 -7.99 -11.03
C TYR A 24 2.21 -6.61 -11.37
N LEU A 25 2.48 -5.57 -10.57
CA LEU A 25 1.92 -4.23 -10.78
C LEU A 25 2.98 -3.28 -11.39
N PRO A 26 3.02 -3.13 -12.74
CA PRO A 26 3.96 -2.22 -13.39
C PRO A 26 3.58 -0.74 -13.24
N ASP A 27 2.31 -0.42 -12.97
CA ASP A 27 1.90 0.97 -12.71
C ASP A 27 2.25 1.37 -11.27
N LEU A 28 3.16 2.34 -11.14
CA LEU A 28 3.60 2.87 -9.85
C LEU A 28 2.46 3.43 -9.01
N ARG A 29 1.39 3.98 -9.61
CA ARG A 29 0.24 4.47 -8.82
C ARG A 29 -0.54 3.34 -8.17
N GLN A 30 -0.75 2.25 -8.91
CA GLN A 30 -1.43 1.07 -8.40
C GLN A 30 -0.57 0.40 -7.32
N ARG A 31 0.73 0.27 -7.59
CA ARG A 31 1.69 -0.25 -6.62
C ARG A 31 1.71 0.56 -5.33
N MET A 32 1.82 1.88 -5.42
CA MET A 32 1.78 2.79 -4.25
C MET A 32 0.49 2.61 -3.44
N LEU A 33 -0.67 2.50 -4.10
CA LEU A 33 -1.95 2.32 -3.42
C LEU A 33 -1.97 1.01 -2.63
N ILE A 34 -1.57 -0.10 -3.24
CA ILE A 34 -1.54 -1.41 -2.57
C ILE A 34 -0.50 -1.44 -1.44
N GLU A 35 0.68 -0.86 -1.65
CA GLU A 35 1.70 -0.71 -0.60
C GLU A 35 1.18 0.13 0.56
N THR A 36 0.47 1.23 0.29
CA THR A 36 -0.11 2.09 1.33
C THR A 36 -1.15 1.34 2.15
N LEU A 37 -2.07 0.63 1.49
CA LEU A 37 -3.11 -0.17 2.16
C LEU A 37 -2.49 -1.28 3.02
N TRP A 38 -1.47 -1.98 2.51
CA TRP A 38 -0.80 -3.05 3.26
C TRP A 38 -0.02 -2.55 4.47
N ASN A 39 0.73 -1.46 4.33
CA ASN A 39 1.58 -0.95 5.40
C ASN A 39 0.80 -0.20 6.50
N THR A 40 -0.34 0.40 6.18
CA THR A 40 -1.10 1.24 7.13
C THR A 40 -2.44 0.63 7.57
N GLY A 41 -3.02 -0.27 6.78
CA GLY A 41 -4.38 -0.78 7.02
C GLY A 41 -5.50 0.23 6.75
N ALA A 42 -5.23 1.30 5.99
CA ALA A 42 -6.22 2.34 5.68
C ALA A 42 -7.45 1.78 4.93
N ARG A 43 -8.62 2.41 5.14
CA ARG A 43 -9.80 2.10 4.30
C ARG A 43 -9.58 2.65 2.90
N ILE A 44 -10.20 2.02 1.89
CA ILE A 44 -10.03 2.44 0.50
C ILE A 44 -10.39 3.92 0.27
N ASN A 45 -11.44 4.44 0.92
CA ASN A 45 -11.83 5.84 0.80
C ASN A 45 -10.85 6.80 1.49
N GLU A 46 -10.20 6.36 2.56
CA GLU A 46 -9.15 7.15 3.25
C GLU A 46 -7.90 7.20 2.38
N ALA A 47 -7.48 6.05 1.82
CA ALA A 47 -6.33 5.97 0.93
C ALA A 47 -6.51 6.78 -0.36
N LEU A 48 -7.72 6.81 -0.93
CA LEU A 48 -8.03 7.61 -2.12
C LEU A 48 -8.14 9.11 -1.84
N ALA A 49 -8.38 9.51 -0.59
CA ALA A 49 -8.39 10.91 -0.19
C ALA A 49 -6.97 11.46 0.07
N LEU A 50 -5.96 10.59 0.16
CA LEU A 50 -4.58 11.01 0.37
C LEU A 50 -4.06 11.83 -0.80
N THR A 51 -3.48 12.97 -0.48
CA THR A 51 -2.75 13.82 -1.41
C THR A 51 -1.26 13.77 -1.11
N PRO A 52 -0.38 14.14 -2.06
CA PRO A 52 1.05 14.22 -1.80
C PRO A 52 1.43 15.15 -0.63
N GLY A 53 0.60 16.15 -0.32
CA GLY A 53 0.80 17.07 0.81
C GLY A 53 0.54 16.45 2.19
N ASP A 54 -0.11 15.28 2.24
CA ASP A 54 -0.40 14.56 3.49
C ASP A 54 0.76 13.62 3.90
N VAL A 55 1.78 13.48 3.06
CA VAL A 55 2.93 12.61 3.30
C VAL A 55 4.07 13.41 3.92
N PHE A 56 4.25 13.23 5.23
CA PHE A 56 5.32 13.86 5.99
C PHE A 56 6.51 12.92 6.13
N PHE A 57 7.68 13.37 5.67
CA PHE A 57 8.92 12.63 5.84
C PHE A 57 9.73 13.23 6.99
N ASN A 58 10.14 12.41 7.96
CA ASN A 58 10.92 12.84 9.12
C ASN A 58 12.43 13.03 8.82
N GLY A 59 12.80 13.39 7.59
CA GLY A 59 14.21 13.59 7.18
C GLY A 59 14.35 14.46 5.93
N ASP A 60 15.58 14.89 5.64
CA ASP A 60 15.92 15.67 4.45
C ASP A 60 15.72 14.84 3.18
N LEU A 61 14.49 14.82 2.64
CA LEU A 61 14.28 14.25 1.31
C LEU A 61 14.76 15.24 0.25
N PRO A 62 15.48 14.75 -0.79
CA PRO A 62 15.83 15.56 -1.96
C PRO A 62 14.61 15.95 -2.82
N LEU A 63 13.39 15.53 -2.45
CA LEU A 63 12.15 15.75 -3.21
C LEU A 63 11.41 17.03 -2.81
N SER A 64 11.91 17.80 -1.83
CA SER A 64 11.33 19.08 -1.39
C SER A 64 11.25 20.15 -2.50
N GLY A 65 11.82 19.92 -3.69
CA GLY A 65 11.78 20.82 -4.84
C GLY A 65 10.79 20.45 -5.95
N CYS A 66 10.00 19.38 -5.83
CA CYS A 66 9.08 18.93 -6.88
C CYS A 66 7.60 19.01 -6.46
N ALA A 67 7.22 20.06 -5.74
CA ALA A 67 5.83 20.48 -5.63
C ALA A 67 5.57 21.58 -6.68
N ARG A 68 4.92 21.20 -7.78
CA ARG A 68 4.23 22.14 -8.66
C ARG A 68 2.76 21.80 -8.67
#